data_AF-A0A8T7L0U4-F1
#
_entry.id   AF-A0A8T7L0U4-F1
#
_cell.length_a   1.000
_cell.length_b   1.000
_cell.length_c   1.000
_cell.angle_alpha   90.00
_cell.angle_beta   90.00
_cell.angle_gamma   90.00
#
_symmetry.space_group_name_H-M   'P 1'
#
loop_
_entity.id
_entity.type
_entity.pdbx_description
1 polymer ?
#
loop_
_entity_poly.entity_id
_entity_poly.type
_entity_poly.pdbx_seq_one_letter_code
_entity_poly.pdbx_strand_id
1 'polypeptide(L)'
;MVLLIAACGTVATPEWSEEAQETRVAQAAIAEELTLVAPTLVPTDTLTPTPLPTETPFPTNPPSPTAVVVTATPVPPTEAPVEAASDAPQGDAANGQVLFNELQAQAGFACATCHYFNQEAQLIGPGLLNVSVRAETRVPGQSAYDYIHQSIVNPSAYVVEGFPDNLMPKIYAELFTEQQINDIIAYLYTLK
;
A
#
# COMPACT_ATOMS: atom_id res chain seq x y z
N MET A 1 57.14 6.92 -41.59
CA MET A 1 56.84 8.07 -40.71
C MET A 1 55.31 8.13 -40.56
N VAL A 2 54.72 7.25 -39.75
CA VAL A 2 54.19 7.55 -38.40
C VAL A 2 53.39 8.84 -38.34
N LEU A 3 52.06 8.74 -38.29
CA LEU A 3 51.25 9.48 -37.30
C LEU A 3 49.88 8.81 -37.13
N LEU A 4 49.75 8.01 -36.07
CA LEU A 4 48.47 7.66 -35.44
C LEU A 4 47.96 8.89 -34.68
N ILE A 5 46.69 9.24 -34.83
CA ILE A 5 45.98 10.06 -33.84
C ILE A 5 44.70 9.31 -33.47
N ALA A 6 44.76 8.63 -32.33
CA ALA A 6 43.63 8.06 -31.64
C ALA A 6 42.90 9.17 -30.88
N ALA A 7 41.62 9.40 -31.19
CA ALA A 7 40.75 10.24 -30.38
C ALA A 7 40.26 9.44 -29.17
N CYS A 8 40.81 9.72 -27.99
CA CYS A 8 40.24 9.28 -26.72
C CYS A 8 39.34 10.41 -26.21
N GLY A 9 38.03 10.16 -26.15
CA GLY A 9 37.08 11.06 -25.52
C GLY A 9 37.22 10.98 -24.01
N THR A 10 37.51 12.12 -23.37
CA THR A 10 37.44 12.25 -21.92
C THR A 10 35.96 12.35 -21.51
N VAL A 11 35.45 11.32 -20.85
CA VAL A 11 34.20 11.41 -20.10
C VAL A 11 34.49 12.23 -18.84
N ALA A 12 33.85 13.40 -18.73
CA ALA A 12 33.80 14.17 -17.50
C ALA A 12 33.01 13.37 -16.45
N THR A 13 33.68 12.94 -15.38
CA THR A 13 33.02 12.40 -14.20
C THR A 13 32.46 13.54 -13.36
N PRO A 14 31.20 13.48 -12.90
CA PRO A 14 30.63 14.50 -12.02
C PRO A 14 31.33 14.49 -10.65
N GLU A 15 31.63 15.68 -10.16
CA GLU A 15 32.39 16.02 -8.93
C GLU A 15 31.64 15.76 -7.61
N TRP A 16 30.72 14.81 -7.55
CA TRP A 16 29.99 14.46 -6.31
C TRP A 16 30.61 13.30 -5.54
N SER A 17 31.91 13.35 -5.27
CA SER A 17 32.60 12.34 -4.45
C SER A 17 33.40 12.87 -3.26
N GLU A 18 33.21 14.13 -2.86
CA GLU A 18 33.96 14.72 -1.73
C GLU A 18 33.17 14.90 -0.42
N GLU A 19 31.95 14.37 -0.29
CA GLU A 19 31.16 14.50 0.96
C GLU A 19 30.96 13.19 1.75
N ALA A 20 31.85 12.20 1.55
CA ALA A 20 31.81 10.92 2.26
C ALA A 20 33.06 10.66 3.14
N GLN A 21 33.67 11.70 3.73
CA GLN A 21 34.80 11.56 4.63
C GLN A 21 34.72 12.41 5.91
N GLU A 22 33.61 12.37 6.66
CA GLU A 22 33.59 12.89 8.04
C GLU A 22 32.91 11.93 9.04
N THR A 23 33.33 10.68 9.09
CA THR A 23 32.91 9.77 10.18
C THR A 23 34.05 8.93 10.74
N ARG A 24 35.25 9.51 10.83
CA ARG A 24 36.39 8.82 11.44
C ARG A 24 37.21 9.67 12.40
N VAL A 25 36.55 10.36 13.34
CA VAL A 25 37.21 10.89 14.55
C VAL A 25 36.27 10.79 15.76
N ALA A 26 36.05 9.58 16.28
CA ALA A 26 35.45 9.38 17.61
C ALA A 26 35.79 8.00 18.20
N GLN A 27 37.03 7.52 18.04
CA GLN A 27 37.50 6.32 18.75
C GLN A 27 38.91 6.55 19.29
N ALA A 28 39.02 7.32 20.38
CA ALA A 28 40.16 7.26 21.31
C ALA A 28 39.92 8.19 22.52
N ALA A 29 39.07 7.79 23.46
CA ALA A 29 39.15 8.20 24.88
C ALA A 29 37.96 7.63 25.67
N ILE A 30 38.04 6.39 26.17
CA ILE A 30 37.32 5.95 27.40
C ILE A 30 37.98 4.74 28.08
N ALA A 31 39.27 4.47 27.89
CA ALA A 31 39.89 3.22 28.37
C ALA A 31 40.55 3.28 29.76
N GLU A 32 40.56 4.40 30.49
CA GLU A 32 41.36 4.51 31.73
C GLU A 32 40.63 5.03 32.99
N GLU A 33 39.31 4.95 33.06
CA GLU A 33 38.58 5.25 34.30
C GLU A 33 37.55 4.16 34.66
N LEU A 34 38.03 2.93 34.88
CA LEU A 34 37.15 1.84 35.30
C LEU A 34 37.83 0.89 36.32
N THR A 35 38.28 1.43 37.46
CA THR A 35 38.84 0.61 38.55
C THR A 35 38.28 0.90 39.94
N LEU A 36 37.16 1.61 40.10
CA LEU A 36 36.61 1.89 41.43
C LEU A 36 35.08 1.78 41.52
N VAL A 37 34.51 0.62 41.21
CA VAL A 37 33.17 0.27 41.74
C VAL A 37 33.18 -1.18 42.22
N ALA A 38 33.04 -1.34 43.54
CA ALA A 38 32.92 -2.63 44.20
C ALA A 38 31.66 -3.39 43.74
N PRO A 39 31.66 -4.74 43.74
CA PRO A 39 30.47 -5.50 43.36
C PRO A 39 29.42 -5.41 44.47
N THR A 40 28.37 -4.63 44.23
CA THR A 40 27.13 -4.70 45.01
C THR A 40 26.44 -6.02 44.71
N LEU A 41 26.14 -6.79 45.75
CA LEU A 41 25.39 -8.04 45.69
C LEU A 41 24.07 -7.83 44.95
N VAL A 42 23.87 -8.56 43.85
CA VAL A 42 22.60 -8.58 43.12
C VAL A 42 21.60 -9.40 43.95
N PRO A 43 20.45 -8.84 44.36
CA PRO A 43 19.41 -9.64 44.96
C PRO A 43 18.84 -10.60 43.91
N THR A 44 18.76 -11.89 44.25
CA THR A 44 18.09 -12.90 43.42
C THR A 44 16.58 -12.67 43.51
N ASP A 45 16.03 -11.95 42.54
CA ASP A 45 14.58 -11.89 42.35
C ASP A 45 14.06 -13.26 41.96
N THR A 46 13.39 -13.90 42.91
CA THR A 46 12.61 -15.11 42.68
C THR A 46 11.37 -14.71 41.90
N LEU A 47 11.36 -14.99 40.60
CA LEU A 47 10.19 -14.76 39.74
C LEU A 47 9.02 -15.59 40.26
N THR A 48 8.06 -14.91 40.87
CA THR A 48 6.77 -15.51 41.21
C THR A 48 5.98 -15.66 39.90
N PRO A 49 5.45 -16.84 39.55
CA PRO A 49 4.70 -16.99 38.31
C PRO A 49 3.43 -16.11 38.37
N THR A 50 3.33 -15.17 37.44
CA THR A 50 2.11 -14.39 37.19
C THR A 50 0.98 -15.34 36.81
N PRO A 51 -0.20 -15.26 37.44
CA PRO A 51 -1.33 -16.09 37.03
C PRO A 51 -1.73 -15.73 35.60
N LEU A 52 -2.00 -16.77 34.79
CA LEU A 52 -2.50 -16.65 33.43
C LEU A 52 -3.85 -15.89 33.44
N PRO A 53 -4.09 -14.92 32.53
CA PRO A 53 -5.37 -14.25 32.46
C PRO A 53 -6.49 -15.26 32.12
N THR A 54 -7.57 -15.21 32.88
CA THR A 54 -8.82 -15.93 32.58
C THR A 54 -9.40 -15.40 31.27
N GLU A 55 -9.46 -16.25 30.25
CA GLU A 55 -10.13 -15.98 28.98
C GLU A 55 -11.57 -15.50 29.24
N THR A 56 -11.85 -14.25 28.88
CA THR A 56 -13.21 -13.71 28.87
C THR A 56 -13.86 -14.14 27.55
N PRO A 57 -15.04 -14.77 27.54
CA PRO A 57 -15.64 -15.24 26.29
C PRO A 57 -15.90 -14.06 25.35
N PHE A 58 -15.44 -14.19 24.11
CA PHE A 58 -15.70 -13.25 23.02
C PHE A 58 -17.21 -13.10 22.80
N PRO A 59 -17.73 -11.87 22.62
CA PRO A 59 -19.12 -11.67 22.24
C PRO A 59 -19.35 -12.25 20.85
N THR A 60 -20.27 -13.21 20.75
CA THR A 60 -20.76 -13.76 19.49
C THR A 60 -21.54 -12.67 18.77
N ASN A 61 -21.00 -12.15 17.66
CA ASN A 61 -21.71 -11.18 16.83
C ASN A 61 -23.02 -11.81 16.28
N PRO A 62 -24.11 -11.02 16.20
CA PRO A 62 -25.38 -11.46 15.63
C PRO A 62 -25.28 -11.77 14.13
N PRO A 63 -26.22 -12.57 13.57
CA PRO A 63 -26.14 -12.99 12.18
C PRO A 63 -26.23 -11.82 11.20
N SER A 64 -25.38 -11.91 10.16
CA SER A 64 -25.43 -11.12 8.93
C SER A 64 -26.88 -10.99 8.42
N PRO A 65 -27.35 -9.80 8.03
CA PRO A 65 -28.70 -9.64 7.53
C PRO A 65 -28.90 -10.44 6.23
N THR A 66 -29.85 -11.35 6.30
CA THR A 66 -30.45 -12.07 5.17
C THR A 66 -30.73 -11.12 4.01
N ALA A 67 -30.13 -11.40 2.86
CA ALA A 67 -30.43 -10.73 1.60
C ALA A 67 -31.94 -10.82 1.33
N VAL A 68 -32.60 -9.66 1.29
CA VAL A 68 -33.98 -9.55 0.85
C VAL A 68 -33.95 -9.61 -0.67
N VAL A 69 -34.45 -10.69 -1.24
CA VAL A 69 -34.66 -10.82 -2.69
C VAL A 69 -35.75 -9.85 -3.08
N VAL A 70 -35.37 -8.67 -3.59
CA VAL A 70 -36.31 -7.76 -4.27
C VAL A 70 -36.44 -8.27 -5.70
N THR A 71 -37.58 -8.89 -5.99
CA THR A 71 -37.99 -9.24 -7.35
C THR A 71 -38.31 -7.94 -8.10
N ALA A 72 -37.33 -7.41 -8.85
CA ALA A 72 -37.56 -6.30 -9.75
C ALA A 72 -38.18 -6.82 -11.07
N THR A 73 -39.36 -6.31 -11.38
CA THR A 73 -40.04 -6.43 -12.68
C THR A 73 -39.17 -5.78 -13.78
N PRO A 74 -38.92 -6.41 -14.94
CA PRO A 74 -38.15 -5.78 -15.99
C PRO A 74 -39.01 -4.74 -16.72
N VAL A 75 -38.58 -3.48 -16.66
CA VAL A 75 -38.99 -2.44 -17.62
C VAL A 75 -37.91 -2.42 -18.71
N PRO A 76 -38.25 -2.57 -20.00
CA PRO A 76 -37.25 -2.52 -21.06
C PRO A 76 -36.81 -1.07 -21.28
N PRO A 77 -35.51 -0.74 -21.30
CA PRO A 77 -35.07 0.52 -21.86
C PRO A 77 -34.96 0.38 -23.38
N THR A 78 -35.67 1.25 -24.09
CA THR A 78 -35.40 1.59 -25.49
C THR A 78 -33.93 1.93 -25.67
N GLU A 79 -33.20 1.11 -26.42
CA GLU A 79 -31.84 1.38 -26.89
C GLU A 79 -31.85 2.57 -27.86
N ALA A 80 -31.27 3.67 -27.43
CA ALA A 80 -30.53 4.57 -28.33
C ALA A 80 -29.05 4.15 -28.26
N PRO A 81 -28.29 4.20 -29.38
CA PRO A 81 -26.91 3.78 -29.37
C PRO A 81 -26.09 4.81 -28.61
N VAL A 82 -25.65 4.47 -27.40
CA VAL A 82 -24.57 5.20 -26.73
C VAL A 82 -23.27 4.70 -27.34
N GLU A 83 -22.61 5.58 -28.08
CA GLU A 83 -21.24 5.39 -28.54
C GLU A 83 -20.36 4.99 -27.35
N ALA A 84 -19.60 3.91 -27.50
CA ALA A 84 -18.70 3.39 -26.49
C ALA A 84 -17.68 4.46 -26.11
N ALA A 85 -17.94 5.16 -25.01
CA ALA A 85 -16.95 5.97 -24.33
C ALA A 85 -15.83 5.03 -23.89
N SER A 86 -14.62 5.34 -24.30
CA SER A 86 -13.41 4.63 -23.86
C SER A 86 -13.35 4.64 -22.33
N ASP A 87 -13.59 3.48 -21.73
CA ASP A 87 -13.65 3.21 -20.28
C ASP A 87 -12.26 3.27 -19.58
N ALA A 88 -11.30 3.95 -20.21
CA ALA A 88 -9.97 4.15 -19.66
C ALA A 88 -10.02 5.28 -18.63
N PRO A 89 -9.49 5.10 -17.41
CA PRO A 89 -9.49 6.13 -16.39
C PRO A 89 -8.79 7.41 -16.89
N GLN A 90 -9.39 8.58 -16.65
CA GLN A 90 -8.80 9.88 -17.00
C GLN A 90 -7.72 10.29 -15.99
N GLY A 91 -6.64 9.51 -15.89
CA GLY A 91 -5.52 9.75 -14.98
C GLY A 91 -4.16 9.48 -15.60
N ASP A 92 -3.11 10.05 -15.00
CA ASP A 92 -1.72 9.78 -15.32
C ASP A 92 -1.26 8.51 -14.57
N ALA A 93 -1.17 7.40 -15.30
CA ALA A 93 -0.73 6.13 -14.73
C ALA A 93 0.71 6.16 -14.18
N ALA A 94 1.59 7.00 -14.71
CA ALA A 94 2.95 7.12 -14.18
C ALA A 94 2.94 7.84 -12.83
N ASN A 95 2.15 8.90 -12.70
CA ASN A 95 1.93 9.55 -11.40
C ASN A 95 1.20 8.62 -10.42
N GLY A 96 0.21 7.86 -10.89
CA GLY A 96 -0.50 6.85 -10.10
C GLY A 96 0.44 5.79 -9.52
N GLN A 97 1.43 5.36 -10.30
CA GLN A 97 2.45 4.44 -9.82
C GLN A 97 3.28 5.07 -8.69
N VAL A 98 3.64 6.34 -8.80
CA VAL A 98 4.37 7.04 -7.72
C VAL A 98 3.52 7.07 -6.45
N LEU A 99 2.28 7.53 -6.53
CA LEU A 99 1.35 7.62 -5.39
C LEU A 99 1.09 6.25 -4.75
N PHE A 100 0.99 5.19 -5.56
CA PHE A 100 0.78 3.82 -5.09
C PHE A 100 1.96 3.31 -4.23
N ASN A 101 3.19 3.72 -4.56
CA ASN A 101 4.41 3.28 -3.89
C ASN A 101 4.86 4.23 -2.77
N GLU A 102 4.35 5.46 -2.74
CA GLU A 102 4.74 6.47 -1.77
C GLU A 102 4.05 6.27 -0.40
N LEU A 103 4.85 6.42 0.67
CA LEU A 103 4.35 6.40 2.03
C LEU A 103 3.44 7.61 2.30
N GLN A 104 2.16 7.35 2.56
CA GLN A 104 1.21 8.39 2.92
C GLN A 104 1.23 8.60 4.43
N ALA A 105 1.86 9.70 4.90
CA ALA A 105 2.15 9.93 6.32
C ALA A 105 0.92 9.84 7.23
N GLN A 106 -0.24 10.33 6.77
CA GLN A 106 -1.47 10.32 7.53
C GLN A 106 -2.15 8.95 7.54
N ALA A 107 -1.94 8.12 6.50
CA ALA A 107 -2.43 6.75 6.45
C ALA A 107 -1.44 5.76 7.12
N GLY A 108 -0.17 6.15 7.24
CA GLY A 108 0.92 5.37 7.82
C GLY A 108 1.58 4.36 6.88
N PHE A 109 1.07 4.19 5.66
CA PHE A 109 1.52 3.15 4.71
C PHE A 109 1.40 3.61 3.25
N ALA A 110 2.17 2.98 2.37
CA ALA A 110 1.93 3.02 0.93
C ALA A 110 0.92 1.94 0.53
N CYS A 111 0.24 2.08 -0.61
CA CYS A 111 -0.66 1.04 -1.13
C CYS A 111 0.11 -0.27 -1.36
N ALA A 112 1.33 -0.15 -1.89
CA ALA A 112 2.26 -1.25 -2.14
C ALA A 112 2.68 -2.03 -0.87
N THR A 113 2.53 -1.45 0.33
CA THR A 113 2.81 -2.16 1.59
C THR A 113 1.83 -3.31 1.84
N CYS A 114 0.59 -3.18 1.34
CA CYS A 114 -0.48 -4.15 1.61
C CYS A 114 -0.91 -4.92 0.36
N HIS A 115 -0.65 -4.40 -0.84
CA HIS A 115 -1.12 -4.96 -2.09
C HIS A 115 0.01 -5.26 -3.06
N TYR A 116 0.08 -6.49 -3.55
CA TYR A 116 0.93 -6.82 -4.68
C TYR A 116 0.37 -6.22 -5.97
N PHE A 117 1.20 -5.51 -6.74
CA PHE A 117 0.79 -4.97 -8.04
C PHE A 117 0.91 -5.99 -9.19
N ASN A 118 1.75 -7.01 -9.03
CA ASN A 118 2.18 -7.93 -10.09
C ASN A 118 1.69 -9.38 -9.93
N GLN A 119 0.89 -9.67 -8.91
CA GLN A 119 0.31 -10.99 -8.69
C GLN A 119 -1.05 -10.87 -8.00
N GLU A 120 -1.87 -11.91 -8.13
CA GLU A 120 -3.20 -11.98 -7.50
C GLU A 120 -3.16 -12.50 -6.06
N ALA A 121 -2.05 -13.12 -5.66
CA ALA A 121 -1.85 -13.64 -4.32
C ALA A 121 -2.06 -12.55 -3.25
N GLN A 122 -2.56 -12.98 -2.08
CA GLN A 122 -2.70 -12.12 -0.91
C GLN A 122 -1.33 -11.73 -0.35
N LEU A 123 -1.20 -10.46 0.05
CA LEU A 123 -0.13 -9.98 0.94
C LEU A 123 -0.72 -9.71 2.32
N ILE A 124 -1.29 -8.52 2.49
CA ILE A 124 -2.16 -8.15 3.62
C ILE A 124 -3.57 -7.96 3.04
N GLY A 125 -3.67 -7.17 1.97
CA GLY A 125 -4.84 -7.07 1.11
C GLY A 125 -4.75 -7.99 -0.12
N PRO A 126 -5.79 -7.97 -0.97
CA PRO A 126 -5.81 -8.74 -2.22
C PRO A 126 -4.71 -8.28 -3.18
N GLY A 127 -4.08 -9.21 -3.90
CA GLY A 127 -3.21 -8.86 -5.02
C GLY A 127 -4.00 -8.16 -6.13
N LEU A 128 -3.37 -7.23 -6.84
CA LEU A 128 -4.01 -6.28 -7.77
C LEU A 128 -3.72 -6.55 -9.25
N LEU A 129 -2.99 -7.63 -9.59
CA LEU A 129 -2.89 -8.07 -10.97
C LEU A 129 -4.31 -8.28 -11.56
N ASN A 130 -4.56 -7.79 -12.77
CA ASN A 130 -5.88 -7.87 -13.42
C ASN A 130 -7.04 -7.30 -12.59
N VAL A 131 -6.79 -6.35 -11.68
CA VAL A 131 -7.84 -5.80 -10.80
C VAL A 131 -8.96 -5.15 -11.59
N SER A 132 -8.66 -4.42 -12.68
CA SER A 132 -9.67 -3.80 -13.55
C SER A 132 -10.62 -4.83 -14.15
N VAL A 133 -10.11 -5.98 -14.62
CA VAL A 133 -10.95 -7.05 -15.18
C VAL A 133 -11.80 -7.71 -14.11
N ARG A 134 -11.20 -8.00 -12.94
CA ARG A 134 -11.93 -8.63 -11.84
C ARG A 134 -13.01 -7.71 -11.27
N ALA A 135 -12.77 -6.40 -11.24
CA ALA A 135 -13.69 -5.38 -10.74
C ALA A 135 -15.03 -5.35 -11.49
N GLU A 136 -15.03 -5.61 -12.80
CA GLU A 136 -16.24 -5.62 -13.65
C GLU A 136 -17.38 -6.53 -13.15
N THR A 137 -17.03 -7.54 -12.35
CA THR A 137 -17.98 -8.57 -11.89
C THR A 137 -18.17 -8.60 -10.38
N ARG A 138 -17.51 -7.72 -9.61
CA ARG A 138 -17.57 -7.73 -8.14
C ARG A 138 -18.93 -7.31 -7.59
N VAL A 139 -19.52 -6.29 -8.21
CA VAL A 139 -20.78 -5.69 -7.78
C VAL A 139 -21.69 -5.56 -9.01
N PRO A 140 -22.86 -6.23 -9.03
CA PRO A 140 -23.78 -6.15 -10.17
C PRO A 140 -24.21 -4.71 -10.48
N GLY A 141 -24.03 -4.31 -11.74
CA GLY A 141 -24.42 -2.97 -12.21
C GLY A 141 -23.42 -1.85 -11.90
N GLN A 142 -22.26 -2.18 -11.32
CA GLN A 142 -21.17 -1.23 -11.10
C GLN A 142 -20.06 -1.43 -12.14
N SER A 143 -19.52 -0.34 -12.69
CA SER A 143 -18.36 -0.42 -13.58
C SER A 143 -17.09 -0.80 -12.81
N ALA A 144 -16.05 -1.25 -13.52
CA ALA A 144 -14.74 -1.50 -12.90
C ALA A 144 -14.16 -0.22 -12.26
N TYR A 145 -14.36 0.93 -12.91
CA TYR A 145 -13.88 2.21 -12.42
C TYR A 145 -14.59 2.56 -11.11
N ASP A 146 -15.91 2.51 -11.08
CA ASP A 146 -16.72 2.85 -9.91
C ASP A 146 -16.39 1.93 -8.73
N TYR A 147 -16.18 0.64 -9.00
CA TYR A 147 -15.80 -0.32 -7.97
C TYR A 147 -14.43 0.02 -7.36
N ILE A 148 -13.43 0.29 -8.19
CA ILE A 148 -12.07 0.60 -7.72
C ILE A 148 -12.06 1.95 -7.00
N HIS A 149 -12.73 2.97 -7.55
CA HIS A 149 -12.87 4.28 -6.91
C HIS A 149 -13.53 4.15 -5.53
N GLN A 150 -14.67 3.47 -5.45
CA GLN A 150 -15.36 3.22 -4.19
C GLN A 150 -14.49 2.43 -3.21
N SER A 151 -13.72 1.46 -3.69
CA SER A 151 -12.79 0.70 -2.85
C SER A 151 -11.69 1.58 -2.25
N ILE A 152 -11.29 2.67 -2.92
CA ILE A 152 -10.31 3.63 -2.42
C ILE A 152 -10.96 4.60 -1.43
N VAL A 153 -12.07 5.24 -1.81
CA VAL A 153 -12.69 6.32 -1.01
C VAL A 153 -13.58 5.83 0.13
N ASN A 154 -14.08 4.59 0.04
CA ASN A 154 -14.93 3.95 1.05
C ASN A 154 -14.69 2.43 1.08
N PRO A 155 -13.52 1.97 1.57
CA PRO A 155 -13.11 0.57 1.47
C PRO A 155 -14.02 -0.44 2.19
N SER A 156 -14.88 0.00 3.12
CA SER A 156 -15.85 -0.88 3.78
C SER A 156 -17.18 -1.00 3.04
N ALA A 157 -17.38 -0.27 1.94
CA ALA A 157 -18.59 -0.41 1.12
C ALA A 157 -18.69 -1.80 0.47
N TYR A 158 -17.54 -2.40 0.14
CA TYR A 158 -17.42 -3.76 -0.34
C TYR A 158 -16.12 -4.36 0.19
N VAL A 159 -16.22 -5.44 0.96
CA VAL A 159 -15.06 -6.19 1.44
C VAL A 159 -14.96 -7.50 0.65
N VAL A 160 -13.82 -7.72 0.01
CA VAL A 160 -13.56 -8.94 -0.74
C VAL A 160 -13.61 -10.16 0.20
N GLU A 161 -14.29 -11.23 -0.21
CA GLU A 161 -14.36 -12.48 0.55
C GLU A 161 -12.95 -12.97 0.94
N GLY A 162 -12.81 -13.38 2.20
CA GLY A 162 -11.52 -13.84 2.77
C GLY A 162 -10.65 -12.72 3.36
N PHE A 163 -11.06 -11.45 3.24
CA PHE A 163 -10.34 -10.32 3.84
C PHE A 163 -11.13 -9.72 5.02
N PRO A 164 -10.45 -9.31 6.10
CA PRO A 164 -11.10 -8.61 7.20
C PRO A 164 -11.42 -7.15 6.82
N ASP A 165 -12.55 -6.65 7.32
CA ASP A 165 -12.91 -5.24 7.21
C ASP A 165 -11.97 -4.36 8.08
N ASN A 166 -11.92 -3.06 7.80
CA ASN A 166 -11.16 -2.02 8.53
C ASN A 166 -9.64 -2.15 8.49
N LEU A 167 -9.06 -3.04 7.67
CA LEU A 167 -7.61 -3.04 7.42
C LEU A 167 -7.17 -1.96 6.44
N MET A 168 -7.95 -1.71 5.39
CA MET A 168 -7.65 -0.64 4.44
C MET A 168 -8.04 0.72 5.06
N PRO A 169 -7.10 1.69 5.16
CA PRO A 169 -7.39 2.99 5.76
C PRO A 169 -8.56 3.71 5.08
N LYS A 170 -9.43 4.34 5.89
CA LYS A 170 -10.63 5.05 5.40
C LYS A 170 -10.40 6.54 5.16
N ILE A 171 -9.14 6.96 5.05
CA ILE A 171 -8.77 8.39 5.01
C ILE A 171 -8.47 8.89 3.59
N TYR A 172 -8.52 7.99 2.60
CA TYR A 172 -7.98 8.30 1.27
C TYR A 172 -8.81 9.32 0.50
N ALA A 173 -10.10 9.45 0.82
CA ALA A 173 -10.97 10.50 0.28
C ALA A 173 -10.55 11.90 0.77
N GLU A 174 -10.03 11.99 1.99
CA GLU A 174 -9.52 13.25 2.56
C GLU A 174 -8.04 13.49 2.22
N LEU A 175 -7.29 12.42 1.98
CA LEU A 175 -5.85 12.46 1.73
C LEU A 175 -5.49 12.79 0.28
N PHE A 176 -6.22 12.20 -0.67
CA PHE A 176 -5.97 12.41 -2.10
C PHE A 176 -7.02 13.33 -2.70
N THR A 177 -6.58 14.17 -3.64
CA THR A 177 -7.50 14.85 -4.55
C THR A 177 -8.13 13.82 -5.51
N GLU A 178 -9.29 14.17 -6.10
CA GLU A 178 -9.94 13.32 -7.09
C GLU A 178 -9.01 12.99 -8.28
N GLN A 179 -8.18 13.95 -8.72
CA GLN A 179 -7.20 13.69 -9.77
C GLN A 179 -6.15 12.65 -9.35
N GLN A 180 -5.64 12.73 -8.12
CA GLN A 180 -4.69 11.74 -7.61
C GLN A 180 -5.32 10.35 -7.49
N ILE A 181 -6.60 10.27 -7.09
CA ILE A 181 -7.35 9.01 -7.11
C ILE A 181 -7.44 8.47 -8.54
N ASN A 182 -7.77 9.33 -9.52
CA ASN A 182 -7.85 8.94 -10.93
C ASN A 182 -6.50 8.49 -11.49
N ASP A 183 -5.42 9.11 -11.09
CA ASP A 183 -4.05 8.71 -11.44
C ASP A 183 -3.75 7.31 -10.88
N ILE A 184 -4.07 7.05 -9.60
CA ILE A 184 -3.93 5.72 -8.98
C ILE A 184 -4.79 4.69 -9.74
N ILE A 185 -6.05 5.00 -10.05
CA ILE A 185 -6.92 4.08 -10.81
C ILE A 185 -6.35 3.84 -12.21
N ALA A 186 -5.84 4.87 -12.90
CA ALA A 186 -5.19 4.72 -14.20
C ALA A 186 -4.00 3.75 -14.12
N TYR A 187 -3.18 3.85 -13.08
CA TYR A 187 -2.12 2.89 -12.81
C TYR A 187 -2.66 1.47 -12.60
N LEU A 188 -3.70 1.29 -11.79
CA LEU A 188 -4.32 -0.02 -11.55
C LEU A 188 -4.88 -0.66 -12.82
N TYR A 189 -5.35 0.13 -13.78
CA TYR A 189 -5.80 -0.36 -15.08
C TYR A 189 -4.67 -0.90 -15.96
N THR A 190 -3.42 -0.49 -15.71
CA THR A 190 -2.23 -1.02 -16.42
C THR A 190 -1.80 -2.41 -15.93
N LEU A 191 -2.28 -2.86 -14.76
CA LEU A 191 -1.87 -4.12 -14.14
C LEU A 191 -2.58 -5.30 -14.82
N LYS A 192 -1.87 -6.03 -15.70
CA LYS A 192 -2.36 -7.18 -16.46
C LYS A 192 -1.47 -8.41 -16.30
#